data_AF-A0A7X9LCK9-F1
#
_entry.id   AF-A0A7X9LCK9-F1
#
_cell.length_a   1.000
_cell.length_b   1.000
_cell.length_c   1.000
_cell.angle_alpha   90.00
_cell.angle_beta   90.00
_cell.angle_gamma   90.00
#
_symmetry.space_group_name_H-M   'P 1'
#
loop_
_entity.id
_entity.type
_entity.pdbx_description
1 polymer ?
#
loop_
_entity_poly.entity_id
_entity_poly.type
_entity_poly.pdbx_seq_one_letter_code
_entity_poly.pdbx_strand_id
1 'polypeptide(L)' 'MRLSRAFGDFTLAEDAVAAAVVEALVAWRRAGVPPNPVAWLTLAARRNALDALRRNRTTPLPEQWSPAVEDIVDQHTPG' A
#
# COMPACT_ATOMS: atom_id res chain seq x y z
N MET A 1 14.96 12.55 15.78
CA MET A 1 14.71 12.86 14.36
C MET A 1 14.58 11.53 13.62
N ARG A 2 13.37 11.11 13.22
CA ARG A 2 13.12 9.76 12.65
C ARG A 2 13.12 9.82 11.12
N LEU A 3 14.10 9.17 10.48
CA LEU A 3 14.24 9.04 9.02
C LEU A 3 13.30 7.98 8.40
N SER A 4 12.54 7.27 9.21
CA SER A 4 11.75 6.09 8.79
C SER A 4 10.69 6.40 7.73
N ARG A 5 10.16 7.63 7.68
CA ARG A 5 9.13 8.03 6.71
C ARG A 5 9.66 8.02 5.27
N ALA A 6 10.83 8.62 5.06
CA ALA A 6 11.42 8.74 3.72
C ALA A 6 11.80 7.38 3.13
N PHE A 7 12.32 6.46 3.96
CA PHE A 7 12.61 5.09 3.53
C PHE A 7 11.35 4.29 3.20
N GLY A 8 10.25 4.47 3.94
CA GLY A 8 8.97 3.83 3.64
C GLY A 8 8.36 4.29 2.32
N ASP A 9 8.42 5.60 2.03
CA ASP A 9 7.93 6.15 0.77
C ASP A 9 8.82 5.73 -0.42
N PHE A 10 10.13 5.53 -0.20
CA PHE A 10 11.05 5.03 -1.22
C PHE A 10 10.78 3.56 -1.59
N THR A 11 10.64 2.66 -0.60
CA THR A 11 10.28 1.26 -0.87
C THR A 11 8.97 1.15 -1.64
N LEU A 12 7.96 1.95 -1.26
CA LEU A 12 6.68 1.98 -1.96
C LEU A 12 6.82 2.46 -3.41
N ALA A 13 7.71 3.42 -3.68
CA ALA A 13 7.98 3.90 -5.02
C ALA A 13 8.68 2.82 -5.88
N GLU A 14 9.68 2.11 -5.33
CA GLU A 14 10.34 1.02 -6.05
C GLU A 14 9.39 -0.12 -6.40
N ASP A 15 8.57 -0.56 -5.43
CA ASP A 15 7.56 -1.61 -5.64
C ASP A 15 6.56 -1.20 -6.74
N ALA A 16 6.14 0.07 -6.73
CA ALA A 16 5.22 0.59 -7.72
C ALA A 16 5.83 0.65 -9.13
N VAL A 17 7.11 1.00 -9.25
CA VAL A 17 7.84 0.99 -10.52
C VAL A 17 8.04 -0.44 -11.01
N ALA A 18 8.40 -1.38 -10.14
CA ALA A 18 8.56 -2.78 -10.51
C ALA A 18 7.23 -3.37 -11.04
N ALA A 19 6.12 -3.09 -10.35
CA ALA A 19 4.79 -3.49 -10.81
C ALA A 19 4.44 -2.89 -12.19
N ALA A 20 4.75 -1.61 -12.41
CA ALA A 20 4.51 -0.95 -13.69
C ALA A 20 5.31 -1.60 -14.84
N VAL A 21 6.56 -2.01 -14.58
CA VAL A 21 7.38 -2.72 -15.59
C VAL A 21 6.78 -4.09 -15.92
N VAL A 22 6.33 -4.84 -14.92
CA VAL A 22 5.67 -6.14 -15.14
C VAL A 22 4.40 -5.96 -15.99
N GLU A 23 3.57 -4.97 -15.67
CA GLU A 23 2.37 -4.64 -16.46
C GLU A 23 2.72 -4.24 -17.90
N ALA A 24 3.76 -3.44 -18.09
CA ALA A 24 4.24 -3.05 -19.41
C ALA A 24 4.63 -4.27 -20.24
N LEU A 25 5.38 -5.22 -19.68
CA LEU A 25 5.79 -6.43 -20.41
C LEU A 25 4.58 -7.27 -20.84
N VAL A 26 3.55 -7.38 -20.00
CA VAL A 26 2.31 -8.09 -20.34
C VAL A 26 1.52 -7.34 -21.42
N ALA A 27 1.37 -6.02 -21.28
CA ALA A 27 0.61 -5.19 -22.20
C ALA A 27 1.27 -5.11 -23.57
N TRP A 28 2.57 -4.82 -23.62
CA TRP A 28 3.31 -4.63 -24.86
C TRP A 28 3.47 -5.92 -25.66
N ARG A 29 3.51 -7.08 -24.98
CA ARG A 29 3.47 -8.37 -25.67
C ARG A 29 2.19 -8.56 -26.50
N ARG A 30 1.06 -7.97 -26.05
CA ARG A 30 -0.24 -8.12 -26.72
C ARG A 30 -0.54 -6.99 -27.71
N ALA A 31 -0.22 -5.76 -27.34
CA ALA A 31 -0.63 -4.55 -28.05
C ALA A 31 0.53 -3.79 -28.72
N GLY A 32 1.78 -4.24 -28.54
CA GLY A 32 2.97 -3.51 -28.96
C GLY A 32 3.37 -2.42 -27.96
N VAL A 33 4.56 -1.86 -28.18
CA VAL A 33 5.12 -0.78 -27.36
C VAL A 33 4.43 0.55 -27.74
N PRO A 34 3.88 1.31 -26.78
CA PRO A 34 3.21 2.57 -27.07
C PRO A 34 4.21 3.64 -27.54
N PRO A 35 3.76 4.71 -28.22
CA PRO A 35 4.65 5.76 -28.74
C PRO A 35 5.51 6.46 -27.67
N ASN A 36 5.04 6.50 -26.42
CA ASN A 36 5.81 7.01 -25.28
C ASN A 36 5.80 6.00 -24.11
N PRO A 37 6.77 5.07 -24.08
CA PRO A 37 6.87 4.05 -23.04
C PRO A 37 7.14 4.64 -21.65
N VAL A 38 7.95 5.71 -21.59
CA VAL A 38 8.34 6.35 -20.33
C VAL A 38 7.14 7.01 -19.67
N ALA A 39 6.33 7.76 -20.42
CA ALA A 39 5.12 8.38 -19.89
C ALA A 39 4.11 7.33 -19.40
N TRP A 40 3.99 6.23 -20.14
CA TRP A 40 3.12 5.12 -19.74
C TRP A 40 3.59 4.49 -18.42
N LEU A 41 4.87 4.17 -18.30
CA LEU A 41 5.46 3.59 -17.09
C LEU A 41 5.31 4.51 -15.88
N THR A 42 5.59 5.81 -16.04
CA THR A 42 5.44 6.79 -14.97
C THR A 42 3.99 6.87 -14.48
N LEU A 43 3.02 6.85 -15.39
CA LEU A 43 1.61 6.88 -15.03
C LEU A 43 1.17 5.59 -14.32
N ALA A 44 1.60 4.43 -14.82
CA ALA A 44 1.33 3.13 -14.21
C ALA A 44 1.94 3.04 -12.80
N ALA A 45 3.21 3.43 -12.64
CA ALA A 45 3.87 3.45 -11.33
C ALA A 45 3.15 4.38 -10.35
N ARG A 46 2.75 5.58 -10.77
CA ARG A 46 1.96 6.49 -9.92
C ARG A 46 0.65 5.85 -9.47
N ARG A 47 -0.05 5.17 -10.37
CA ARG A 47 -1.32 4.51 -10.08
C ARG A 47 -1.13 3.36 -9.09
N ASN A 48 -0.09 2.55 -9.27
CA ASN A 48 0.26 1.45 -8.38
C ASN A 48 0.65 1.93 -6.97
N ALA A 49 1.41 3.02 -6.87
CA ALA A 49 1.74 3.65 -5.59
C ALA A 49 0.47 4.12 -4.85
N LEU A 50 -0.47 4.76 -5.56
CA LEU A 50 -1.74 5.18 -4.99
C LEU A 50 -2.59 3.99 -4.51
N ASP A 51 -2.62 2.90 -5.28
CA ASP A 51 -3.38 1.71 -4.90
C ASP A 51 -2.74 0.99 -3.70
N ALA A 52 -1.41 0.98 -3.58
CA ALA A 52 -0.72 0.52 -2.37
C ALA A 52 -1.08 1.36 -1.14
N LEU A 53 -1.08 2.69 -1.27
CA LEU A 53 -1.47 3.62 -0.21
C LEU A 53 -2.95 3.46 0.20
N ARG A 54 -3.84 3.16 -0.75
CA ARG A 54 -5.25 2.86 -0.48
C ARG A 54 -5.40 1.56 0.31
N ARG A 55 -4.70 0.48 -0.08
CA ARG A 55 -4.74 -0.81 0.63
C ARG A 55 -4.30 -0.69 2.09
N ASN A 56 -3.24 0.08 2.37
CA ASN A 56 -2.78 0.29 3.75
C ASN A 56 -3.75 1.09 4.63
N ARG A 57 -4.70 1.82 4.04
CA ARG A 57 -5.76 2.53 4.79
C ARG A 57 -6.98 1.66 5.05
N THR A 58 -7.18 0.62 4.24
CA THR A 58 -8.26 -0.35 4.39
C THR A 58 -7.71 -1.61 5.04
N THR A 59 -7.13 -1.47 6.24
CA THR A 59 -7.04 -2.60 7.17
C THR A 59 -8.42 -2.67 7.84
N PRO A 60 -9.25 -3.70 7.58
CA PRO A 60 -10.45 -3.90 8.36
C PRO A 60 -10.04 -3.94 9.83
N LEU A 61 -10.76 -3.22 10.69
CA LEU A 61 -10.60 -3.39 12.13
C LEU A 61 -10.67 -4.90 12.41
N PRO A 62 -9.71 -5.49 13.13
CA PRO A 62 -9.80 -6.89 13.48
C PRO A 62 -11.13 -7.10 14.21
N GLU A 63 -11.98 -7.97 13.67
CA GLU A 63 -13.27 -8.41 14.22
C GLU A 63 -13.15 -8.91 15.69
N GLN A 64 -11.92 -9.10 16.17
CA GLN A 64 -11.55 -9.47 17.52
C GLN A 64 -11.62 -8.33 18.56
N TRP A 65 -11.70 -7.04 18.17
CA TRP A 65 -12.03 -5.97 19.13
C TRP A 65 -13.52 -6.02 19.44
N SER A 66 -13.87 -6.93 20.34
CA SER A 66 -15.18 -7.12 20.95
C SER A 66 -15.25 -6.29 22.26
N PRO A 67 -16.42 -5.80 22.72
CA PRO A 67 -16.60 -4.98 23.94
C PRO A 67 -16.14 -5.61 25.27
N ALA A 68 -15.35 -6.69 25.26
CA ALA A 68 -14.74 -7.27 26.45
C ALA A 68 -13.64 -6.39 27.09
N VAL A 69 -13.25 -5.27 26.45
CA VAL A 69 -12.38 -4.27 27.09
C VAL A 69 -13.08 -3.54 28.25
N GLU A 70 -14.40 -3.53 28.31
CA GLU A 70 -15.16 -2.98 29.44
C GLU A 70 -14.98 -3.84 30.72
N ASP A 71 -14.79 -5.16 30.57
CA ASP A 71 -14.78 -6.13 31.68
C ASP A 71 -13.44 -6.14 32.46
N ILE A 72 -12.39 -5.53 31.89
CA ILE A 72 -11.07 -5.41 32.52
C ILE A 72 -11.02 -4.19 33.47
N VAL A 73 -11.85 -3.16 33.22
CA VAL A 73 -11.87 -1.94 34.04
C VAL A 73 -12.57 -2.15 35.39
N ASP A 74 -13.49 -3.11 35.49
CA ASP A 74 -14.25 -3.37 36.72
C ASP A 74 -13.55 -4.32 37.72
N GLN A 75 -12.45 -4.98 37.35
CA GLN A 75 -11.80 -5.99 38.20
C GLN A 75 -10.69 -5.46 39.14
N HIS A 76 -10.48 -4.14 39.23
CA HIS A 76 -9.47 -3.57 40.13
C HIS A 76 -10.02 -2.56 41.15
N THR A 77 -11.04 -2.93 41.92
CA THR A 77 -11.32 -2.26 43.19
C THR A 77 -10.93 -3.18 44.35
N PRO A 78 -9.88 -2.86 45.13
CA PRO A 78 -9.50 -3.65 46.29
C PRO A 78 -10.47 -3.38 47.44
N GLY A 79 -10.91 -4.45 48.10
CA GLY A 79 -11.59 -4.43 49.39
C GLY A 79 -10.87 -5.34 50.36
#